data_AF-A0A3M6THV2-F1
#
_entry.id   AF-A0A3M6THV2-F1
#
_cell.length_a   1.000
_cell.length_b   1.000
_cell.length_c   1.000
_cell.angle_alpha   90.00
_cell.angle_beta   90.00
_cell.angle_gamma   90.00
#
_symmetry.space_group_name_H-M   'P 1'
#
loop_
_entity.id
_entity.type
_entity.pdbx_description
1 polymer ?
#
loop_
_entity_poly.entity_id
_entity_poly.type
_entity_poly.pdbx_seq_one_letter_code
_entity_poly.pdbx_strand_id
1 'polypeptide(L)'
;MSCTSAHAFDVRKQCLEIISDITNKQEDSSVDDINLARKWLLYYREVPTRLQGKLPRCGLSAVSMAAELINLKRIVGDDNVVSSAQKPYEEELNNLLTLAKSRGFSNQGEMYSAENLAHLAEEFYGVKCSVISNAFEDQHSTVSQLLKGSAVLVPYDADKNNKPCLENGHRAHWALLTGVLCELCDNSIDWTLFEQDVDVPMLFCVSPLQSFVLPPNCKLGHVYFCVKHGKSKHTVVWTLESLKSSNANLLELDPKRRLAGNCIVPRDGLRVGLCQKIVLMSGKS
;
A
#
# COMPACT_ATOMS: atom_id res chain seq x y z
N MET A 1 -16.54 5.39 14.37
CA MET A 1 -15.43 6.17 14.92
C MET A 1 -15.75 7.63 14.76
N SER A 2 -15.56 8.46 15.80
CA SER A 2 -15.22 9.84 15.53
C SER A 2 -13.88 9.80 14.79
N CYS A 3 -13.90 10.10 13.51
CA CYS A 3 -12.71 10.14 12.66
C CYS A 3 -11.89 11.35 13.13
N THR A 4 -11.02 11.17 14.12
CA THR A 4 -10.41 12.29 14.86
C THR A 4 -9.20 12.91 14.16
N SER A 5 -8.63 12.25 13.14
CA SER A 5 -7.54 12.80 12.35
C SER A 5 -8.02 13.33 10.99
N ALA A 6 -7.47 14.47 10.57
CA ALA A 6 -7.77 15.07 9.27
C ALA A 6 -7.43 14.15 8.09
N HIS A 7 -6.45 13.25 8.26
CA HIS A 7 -6.05 12.28 7.22
C HIS A 7 -7.04 11.13 7.08
N ALA A 8 -7.56 10.61 8.20
CA ALA A 8 -8.60 9.58 8.17
C ALA A 8 -9.91 10.15 7.59
N PHE A 9 -10.20 11.42 7.86
CA PHE A 9 -11.33 12.12 7.25
C PHE A 9 -11.22 12.21 5.72
N ASP A 10 -10.03 12.52 5.19
CA ASP A 10 -9.76 12.62 3.75
C ASP A 10 -9.93 11.27 3.03
N VAL A 11 -9.48 10.17 3.64
CA VAL A 11 -9.68 8.81 3.10
C VAL A 11 -11.15 8.45 3.08
N ARG A 12 -11.87 8.67 4.19
CA ARG A 12 -13.31 8.42 4.27
C ARG A 12 -14.04 9.17 3.16
N LYS A 13 -13.77 10.46 2.97
CA LYS A 13 -14.39 11.28 1.92
C LYS A 13 -14.19 10.67 0.53
N GLN A 14 -12.96 10.28 0.17
CA GLN A 14 -12.69 9.61 -1.11
C GLN A 14 -13.48 8.30 -1.26
N CYS A 15 -13.59 7.49 -0.20
CA CYS A 15 -14.39 6.26 -0.21
C CYS A 15 -15.87 6.55 -0.45
N LEU A 16 -16.44 7.59 0.19
CA LEU A 16 -17.84 7.97 0.00
C LEU A 16 -18.11 8.40 -1.46
N GLU A 17 -17.22 9.19 -2.05
CA GLU A 17 -17.30 9.61 -3.45
C GLU A 17 -17.27 8.39 -4.39
N ILE A 18 -16.34 7.45 -4.16
CA ILE A 18 -16.23 6.20 -4.94
C ILE A 18 -17.52 5.36 -4.86
N ILE A 19 -18.06 5.16 -3.67
CA ILE A 19 -19.27 4.35 -3.46
C ILE A 19 -20.47 5.01 -4.15
N SER A 20 -20.62 6.33 -4.00
CA SER A 20 -21.67 7.11 -4.66
C SER A 20 -21.57 7.00 -6.19
N ASP A 21 -20.38 7.19 -6.76
CA ASP A 21 -20.15 7.13 -8.21
C ASP A 21 -20.50 5.76 -8.81
N ILE A 22 -20.17 4.66 -8.11
CA ILE A 22 -20.50 3.31 -8.56
C ILE A 22 -22.00 3.05 -8.46
N THR A 23 -22.61 3.48 -7.36
CA THR A 23 -24.05 3.29 -7.13
C THR A 23 -24.87 4.02 -8.20
N ASN A 24 -24.54 5.28 -8.47
CA ASN A 24 -25.23 6.09 -9.48
C ASN A 24 -25.09 5.51 -10.90
N LYS A 25 -23.91 5.01 -11.27
CA LYS A 25 -23.68 4.42 -12.61
C LYS A 25 -24.48 3.14 -12.86
N GLN A 26 -24.93 2.46 -11.82
CA GLN A 26 -25.64 1.20 -11.93
C GLN A 26 -27.15 1.35 -11.95
N GLU A 27 -27.70 2.43 -11.39
CA GLU A 27 -29.11 2.78 -11.56
C GLU A 27 -29.48 3.01 -13.04
N ASP A 28 -28.50 3.38 -13.87
CA ASP A 28 -28.63 3.57 -15.32
C ASP A 28 -28.52 2.27 -16.15
N SER A 29 -28.14 1.13 -15.53
CA SER A 29 -28.00 -0.17 -16.21
C SER A 29 -29.04 -1.18 -15.72
N SER A 30 -29.87 -1.68 -16.64
CA SER A 30 -31.05 -2.52 -16.35
C SER A 30 -30.78 -3.78 -15.51
N VAL A 31 -31.60 -3.94 -14.48
CA VAL A 31 -32.18 -5.16 -13.86
C VAL A 31 -31.73 -6.49 -14.50
N ASP A 32 -30.80 -7.20 -13.87
CA ASP A 32 -30.76 -8.69 -13.80
C ASP A 32 -29.48 -9.22 -13.10
N ASP A 33 -29.06 -8.60 -11.99
CA ASP A 33 -28.14 -9.26 -11.05
C ASP A 33 -28.83 -9.37 -9.69
N ILE A 34 -29.00 -10.62 -9.26
CA ILE A 34 -29.66 -11.08 -8.04
C ILE A 34 -29.38 -10.13 -6.87
N ASN A 35 -30.46 -9.69 -6.19
CA ASN A 35 -30.57 -8.85 -4.99
C ASN A 35 -29.69 -9.27 -3.78
N LEU A 36 -28.38 -9.48 -3.93
CA LEU A 36 -27.47 -9.41 -2.80
C LEU A 36 -27.23 -7.94 -2.50
N ALA A 37 -27.61 -7.52 -1.30
CA ALA A 37 -27.29 -6.20 -0.79
C ALA A 37 -25.76 -6.03 -0.80
N ARG A 38 -25.27 -5.18 -1.68
CA ARG A 38 -23.86 -4.84 -1.81
C ARG A 38 -23.39 -4.16 -0.54
N LYS A 39 -22.30 -4.64 0.01
CA LYS A 39 -21.70 -4.07 1.20
C LYS A 39 -20.23 -3.80 0.95
N TRP A 40 -19.77 -2.70 1.50
CA TRP A 40 -18.42 -2.20 1.36
C TRP A 40 -17.68 -2.40 2.67
N LEU A 41 -16.48 -2.93 2.57
CA LEU A 41 -15.57 -3.08 3.69
C LEU A 41 -14.42 -2.09 3.53
N LEU A 42 -14.25 -1.20 4.50
CA LEU A 42 -13.08 -0.33 4.63
C LEU A 42 -12.20 -0.82 5.78
N TYR A 43 -10.97 -1.19 5.44
CA TYR A 43 -9.90 -1.38 6.40
C TYR A 43 -8.83 -0.33 6.12
N TYR A 44 -8.56 0.55 7.08
CA TYR A 44 -7.56 1.61 6.92
C TYR A 44 -6.74 1.77 8.19
N ARG A 45 -5.41 1.74 8.05
CA ARG A 45 -4.49 2.03 9.15
C ARG A 45 -3.74 3.32 8.87
N GLU A 46 -3.92 4.28 9.75
CA GLU A 46 -3.17 5.53 9.66
C GLU A 46 -1.70 5.31 10.02
N VAL A 47 -0.82 5.94 9.25
CA VAL A 47 0.63 5.98 9.50
C VAL A 47 1.13 7.40 9.31
N PRO A 48 2.02 7.92 10.18
CA PRO A 48 2.67 9.21 9.97
C PRO A 48 3.32 9.30 8.59
N THR A 49 3.15 10.44 7.92
CA THR A 49 3.80 10.66 6.63
C THR A 49 5.30 10.82 6.82
N ARG A 50 6.06 10.01 6.10
CA ARG A 50 7.52 10.04 6.05
C ARG A 50 7.95 10.45 4.64
N LEU A 51 8.25 11.73 4.42
CA LEU A 51 8.60 12.26 3.08
C LEU A 51 10.00 11.82 2.63
N GLN A 52 10.23 11.59 1.35
CA GLN A 52 11.54 11.13 0.85
C GLN A 52 12.64 12.21 0.86
N GLY A 53 12.26 13.49 1.02
CA GLY A 53 13.16 14.64 0.91
C GLY A 53 13.57 14.93 -0.54
N LYS A 54 14.77 15.51 -0.72
CA LYS A 54 15.29 15.93 -2.04
C LYS A 54 15.94 14.78 -2.84
N LEU A 55 16.25 13.67 -2.18
CA LEU A 55 16.91 12.51 -2.77
C LEU A 55 15.88 11.50 -3.32
N PRO A 56 16.27 10.56 -4.22
CA PRO A 56 15.39 9.53 -4.77
C PRO A 56 15.02 8.40 -3.79
N ARG A 57 14.88 8.70 -2.48
CA ARG A 57 14.70 7.76 -1.36
C ARG A 57 13.27 7.24 -1.18
N CYS A 58 12.51 7.10 -2.27
CA CYS A 58 11.09 6.71 -2.17
C CYS A 58 10.87 5.32 -1.58
N GLY A 59 11.70 4.33 -1.93
CA GLY A 59 11.65 3.00 -1.34
C GLY A 59 11.99 3.01 0.16
N LEU A 60 13.00 3.79 0.55
CA LEU A 60 13.43 3.94 1.94
C LEU A 60 12.31 4.56 2.80
N SER A 61 11.69 5.62 2.30
CA SER A 61 10.52 6.27 2.91
C SER A 61 9.34 5.29 3.03
N ALA A 62 9.05 4.51 1.99
CA ALA A 62 7.95 3.55 2.00
C ALA A 62 8.17 2.43 3.02
N VAL A 63 9.37 1.82 3.07
CA VAL A 63 9.73 0.80 4.07
C VAL A 63 9.66 1.37 5.49
N SER A 64 10.13 2.60 5.68
CA SER A 64 10.10 3.27 6.97
C SER A 64 8.66 3.50 7.47
N MET A 65 7.72 3.86 6.58
CA MET A 65 6.29 3.88 6.91
C MET A 65 5.75 2.47 7.20
N ALA A 66 6.15 1.47 6.41
CA ALA A 66 5.71 0.09 6.63
C ALA A 66 6.16 -0.44 8.01
N ALA A 67 7.36 -0.09 8.45
CA ALA A 67 7.93 -0.54 9.72
C ALA A 67 7.18 0.10 10.89
N GLU A 68 6.85 1.39 10.77
CA GLU A 68 5.97 2.09 11.71
C GLU A 68 4.60 1.39 11.81
N LEU A 69 3.99 1.08 10.67
CA LEU A 69 2.68 0.43 10.62
C LEU A 69 2.66 -0.93 11.32
N ILE A 70 3.75 -1.70 11.22
CA ILE A 70 3.92 -2.98 11.91
C ILE A 70 4.16 -2.77 13.41
N ASN A 71 4.97 -1.78 13.80
CA ASN A 71 5.27 -1.49 15.20
C ASN A 71 4.05 -0.99 15.96
N LEU A 72 3.23 -0.13 15.35
CA LEU A 72 1.97 0.35 15.95
C LEU A 72 1.03 -0.82 16.29
N LYS A 73 0.97 -1.84 15.44
CA LYS A 73 0.20 -3.06 15.73
C LYS A 73 0.73 -3.82 16.95
N ARG A 74 2.06 -3.82 17.16
CA ARG A 74 2.69 -4.50 18.30
C ARG A 74 2.47 -3.75 19.61
N ILE A 75 2.63 -2.43 19.62
CA ILE A 75 2.47 -1.59 20.82
C ILE A 75 1.04 -1.68 21.35
N VAL A 76 0.04 -1.67 20.49
CA VAL A 76 -1.37 -1.74 20.95
C VAL A 76 -1.77 -3.15 21.42
N GLY A 77 -0.99 -4.19 21.07
CA GLY A 77 -1.20 -5.55 21.57
C GLY A 77 -0.48 -5.87 22.89
N ASP A 78 0.33 -4.96 23.41
CA ASP A 78 1.18 -5.15 24.58
C ASP A 78 1.02 -3.94 25.52
N ASP A 79 0.26 -4.08 26.61
CA ASP A 79 -0.19 -3.00 27.51
C ASP A 79 0.94 -2.22 28.22
N ASN A 80 2.22 -2.55 27.98
CA ASN A 80 3.38 -2.01 28.70
C ASN A 80 4.58 -1.68 27.80
N VAL A 81 4.42 -0.82 26.79
CA VAL A 81 5.59 -0.29 26.07
C VAL A 81 5.61 1.23 26.01
N VAL A 82 6.63 1.79 26.68
CA VAL A 82 7.02 3.19 26.65
C VAL A 82 7.39 3.60 25.22
N SER A 83 6.75 4.66 24.74
CA SER A 83 7.07 5.38 23.50
C SER A 83 8.58 5.59 23.37
N SER A 84 9.21 4.82 22.49
CA SER A 84 10.63 5.00 22.17
C SER A 84 10.77 6.35 21.45
N ALA A 85 11.50 7.27 22.07
CA ALA A 85 11.78 8.61 21.59
C ALA A 85 11.95 8.65 20.06
N GLN A 86 11.16 9.51 19.41
CA GLN A 86 11.19 9.74 17.97
C GLN A 86 12.63 10.09 17.54
N LYS A 87 13.37 9.12 16.98
CA LYS A 87 14.62 9.45 16.27
C LYS A 87 14.27 10.42 15.15
N PRO A 88 15.11 11.43 14.85
CA PRO A 88 14.86 12.32 13.73
C PRO A 88 14.74 11.49 12.45
N TYR A 89 13.57 11.53 11.81
CA TYR A 89 13.28 10.70 10.63
C TYR A 89 14.30 10.86 9.49
N GLU A 90 14.90 12.04 9.33
CA GLU A 90 15.96 12.27 8.35
C GLU A 90 17.24 11.47 8.67
N GLU A 91 17.58 11.31 9.95
CA GLU A 91 18.70 10.47 10.39
C GLU A 91 18.43 8.99 10.06
N GLU A 92 17.21 8.53 10.29
CA GLU A 92 16.79 7.17 9.92
C GLU A 92 16.92 6.93 8.40
N LEU A 93 16.44 7.86 7.56
CA LEU A 93 16.61 7.76 6.11
C LEU A 93 18.08 7.76 5.67
N ASN A 94 18.93 8.54 6.34
CA ASN A 94 20.36 8.57 6.05
C ASN A 94 21.05 7.27 6.44
N ASN A 95 20.64 6.65 7.56
CA ASN A 95 21.13 5.35 7.99
C ASN A 95 20.68 4.24 7.03
N LEU A 96 19.41 4.25 6.59
CA LEU A 96 18.90 3.35 5.56
C LEU A 96 19.68 3.50 4.24
N LEU A 97 19.94 4.73 3.81
CA LEU A 97 20.72 5.00 2.60
C LEU A 97 22.16 4.51 2.74
N THR A 98 22.78 4.70 3.91
CA THR A 98 24.13 4.23 4.19
C THR A 98 24.22 2.71 4.10
N LEU A 99 23.22 2.01 4.64
CA LEU A 99 23.13 0.56 4.54
C LEU A 99 22.85 0.10 3.11
N ALA A 100 21.93 0.75 2.39
CA ALA A 100 21.64 0.42 0.99
C ALA A 100 22.90 0.57 0.10
N LYS A 101 23.73 1.59 0.36
CA LYS A 101 25.02 1.79 -0.31
C LYS A 101 26.03 0.69 0.02
N SER A 102 26.19 0.35 1.29
CA SER A 102 27.17 -0.67 1.70
C SER A 102 26.82 -2.07 1.16
N ARG A 103 25.54 -2.36 0.96
CA ARG A 103 25.06 -3.58 0.31
C ARG A 103 25.08 -3.53 -1.23
N GLY A 104 25.44 -2.38 -1.81
CA GLY A 104 25.44 -2.19 -3.26
C GLY A 104 24.03 -2.21 -3.87
N PHE A 105 23.01 -1.82 -3.11
CA PHE A 105 21.61 -1.76 -3.57
C PHE A 105 21.24 -0.42 -4.19
N SER A 106 21.97 0.64 -3.84
CA SER A 106 21.64 2.01 -4.21
C SER A 106 22.87 2.92 -4.17
N ASN A 107 22.92 3.93 -5.03
CA ASN A 107 23.94 4.99 -4.98
C ASN A 107 23.40 6.31 -4.41
N GLN A 108 22.11 6.61 -4.55
CA GLN A 108 21.50 7.89 -4.13
C GLN A 108 20.21 7.72 -3.32
N GLY A 109 19.71 6.50 -3.18
CA GLY A 109 18.48 6.14 -2.47
C GLY A 109 17.41 5.50 -3.36
N GLU A 110 17.65 5.45 -4.67
CA GLU A 110 16.85 4.70 -5.62
C GLU A 110 16.89 3.20 -5.31
N MET A 111 15.75 2.52 -5.42
CA MET A 111 15.62 1.09 -5.14
C MET A 111 14.86 0.44 -6.31
N TYR A 112 15.60 -0.16 -7.24
CA TYR A 112 15.03 -0.78 -8.45
C TYR A 112 14.94 -2.32 -8.38
N SER A 113 14.99 -2.88 -7.18
CA SER A 113 14.83 -4.31 -6.93
C SER A 113 13.94 -4.50 -5.69
N ALA A 114 12.82 -5.20 -5.86
CA ALA A 114 11.95 -5.57 -4.76
C ALA A 114 12.67 -6.45 -3.73
N GLU A 115 13.54 -7.36 -4.19
CA GLU A 115 14.36 -8.22 -3.33
C GLU A 115 15.35 -7.39 -2.50
N ASN A 116 16.03 -6.43 -3.11
CA ASN A 116 16.97 -5.57 -2.38
C ASN A 116 16.24 -4.71 -1.35
N LEU A 117 15.03 -4.22 -1.67
CA LEU A 117 14.23 -3.46 -0.73
C LEU A 117 13.73 -4.33 0.43
N ALA A 118 13.32 -5.56 0.14
CA ALA A 118 12.94 -6.55 1.15
C ALA A 118 14.11 -6.85 2.09
N HIS A 119 15.28 -7.22 1.56
CA HIS A 119 16.48 -7.48 2.37
C HIS A 119 16.91 -6.28 3.20
N LEU A 120 16.88 -5.07 2.63
CA LEU A 120 17.19 -3.85 3.36
C LEU A 120 16.25 -3.66 4.56
N ALA A 121 14.95 -3.93 4.37
CA ALA A 121 13.96 -3.82 5.44
C ALA A 121 14.19 -4.87 6.55
N GLU A 122 14.45 -6.12 6.18
CA GLU A 122 14.74 -7.19 7.13
C GLU A 122 15.97 -6.91 7.97
N GLU A 123 17.04 -6.43 7.33
CA GLU A 123 18.30 -6.11 8.01
C GLU A 123 18.17 -4.89 8.92
N PHE A 124 17.55 -3.81 8.43
CA PHE A 124 17.49 -2.54 9.16
C PHE A 124 16.46 -2.55 10.30
N TYR A 125 15.27 -3.11 10.05
CA TYR A 125 14.17 -3.08 11.02
C TYR A 125 13.98 -4.40 11.76
N GLY A 126 14.66 -5.47 11.35
CA GLY A 126 14.45 -6.78 11.95
C GLY A 126 13.04 -7.33 11.75
N VAL A 127 12.41 -7.03 10.61
CA VAL A 127 11.09 -7.54 10.20
C VAL A 127 11.23 -8.76 9.30
N LYS A 128 10.11 -9.40 8.95
CA LYS A 128 10.07 -10.46 7.93
C LYS A 128 9.50 -9.88 6.63
N CYS A 129 10.21 -10.09 5.52
CA CYS A 129 9.78 -9.69 4.20
C CYS A 129 9.57 -10.88 3.28
N SER A 130 8.73 -10.71 2.27
CA SER A 130 8.64 -11.64 1.13
C SER A 130 8.26 -10.86 -0.12
N VAL A 131 8.83 -11.24 -1.26
CA VAL A 131 8.49 -10.66 -2.56
C VAL A 131 7.49 -11.59 -3.25
N ILE A 132 6.35 -11.04 -3.64
CA ILE A 132 5.33 -11.78 -4.39
C ILE A 132 5.28 -11.23 -5.81
N SER A 133 5.37 -12.13 -6.79
CA SER A 133 5.15 -11.83 -8.20
C SER A 133 3.69 -12.05 -8.58
N ASN A 134 3.16 -11.21 -9.47
CA ASN A 134 1.78 -11.25 -9.96
C ASN A 134 0.73 -11.17 -8.84
N ALA A 135 1.04 -10.47 -7.75
CA ALA A 135 0.18 -10.45 -6.56
C ALA A 135 -1.23 -9.91 -6.81
N PHE A 136 -1.39 -9.01 -7.79
CA PHE A 136 -2.69 -8.46 -8.16
C PHE A 136 -3.48 -9.33 -9.16
N GLU A 137 -2.94 -10.45 -9.64
CA GLU A 137 -3.75 -11.48 -10.33
C GLU A 137 -4.64 -12.22 -9.34
N ASP A 138 -4.15 -12.41 -8.10
CA ASP A 138 -4.92 -12.91 -6.97
C ASP A 138 -5.23 -11.77 -5.99
N GLN A 139 -6.23 -10.96 -6.36
CA GLN A 139 -6.70 -9.85 -5.53
C GLN A 139 -7.17 -10.32 -4.14
N HIS A 140 -7.72 -11.53 -4.01
CA HIS A 140 -8.20 -12.05 -2.73
C HIS A 140 -7.05 -12.26 -1.75
N SER A 141 -5.97 -12.88 -2.21
CA SER A 141 -4.76 -13.05 -1.40
C SER A 141 -4.17 -11.73 -0.96
N THR A 142 -4.03 -10.76 -1.87
CA THR A 142 -3.48 -9.43 -1.52
C THR A 142 -4.35 -8.67 -0.51
N VAL A 143 -5.66 -8.65 -0.71
CA VAL A 143 -6.61 -8.05 0.25
C VAL A 143 -6.56 -8.77 1.59
N SER A 144 -6.49 -10.10 1.59
CA SER A 144 -6.33 -10.91 2.80
C SER A 144 -5.06 -10.59 3.59
N GLN A 145 -3.94 -10.30 2.90
CA GLN A 145 -2.70 -9.90 3.58
C GLN A 145 -2.85 -8.55 4.29
N LEU A 146 -3.50 -7.58 3.65
CA LEU A 146 -3.79 -6.29 4.27
C LEU A 146 -4.69 -6.45 5.50
N LEU A 147 -5.77 -7.22 5.40
CA LEU A 147 -6.72 -7.46 6.49
C LEU A 147 -6.11 -8.23 7.68
N LYS A 148 -5.06 -9.04 7.44
CA LYS A 148 -4.24 -9.67 8.50
C LYS A 148 -3.28 -8.67 9.18
N GLY A 149 -3.13 -7.48 8.63
CA GLY A 149 -2.26 -6.43 9.14
C GLY A 149 -0.83 -6.48 8.61
N SER A 150 -0.55 -7.23 7.54
CA SER A 150 0.72 -7.11 6.81
C SER A 150 0.82 -5.72 6.16
N ALA A 151 2.02 -5.16 6.07
CA ALA A 151 2.27 -3.97 5.26
C ALA A 151 2.63 -4.40 3.84
N VAL A 152 2.07 -3.73 2.83
CA VAL A 152 2.31 -4.07 1.43
C VAL A 152 2.93 -2.89 0.71
N LEU A 153 4.14 -3.08 0.20
CA LEU A 153 4.85 -2.10 -0.59
C LEU A 153 4.70 -2.44 -2.08
N VAL A 154 4.35 -1.46 -2.89
CA VAL A 154 4.13 -1.62 -4.32
C VAL A 154 5.00 -0.62 -5.08
N PRO A 155 5.84 -1.08 -6.02
CA PRO A 155 6.43 -0.22 -7.01
C PRO A 155 5.40 0.06 -8.11
N TYR A 156 5.32 1.30 -8.60
CA TYR A 156 4.41 1.70 -9.67
C TYR A 156 5.04 2.84 -10.49
N ASP A 157 4.51 3.10 -11.67
CA ASP A 157 4.96 4.21 -12.51
C ASP A 157 4.19 5.49 -12.18
N ALA A 158 4.89 6.52 -11.70
CA ALA A 158 4.26 7.70 -11.12
C ALA A 158 4.17 8.87 -12.09
N ASP A 159 2.97 9.41 -12.28
CA ASP A 159 2.74 10.63 -13.06
C ASP A 159 3.10 11.91 -12.27
N LYS A 160 2.98 13.10 -12.89
CA LYS A 160 3.32 14.42 -12.34
C LYS A 160 2.50 14.72 -11.09
N ASN A 161 1.27 14.23 -11.04
CA ASN A 161 0.37 14.29 -9.89
C ASN A 161 0.56 13.11 -8.91
N ASN A 162 1.57 12.25 -9.14
CA ASN A 162 1.88 11.01 -8.41
C ASN A 162 0.86 9.86 -8.56
N LYS A 163 -0.18 10.02 -9.38
CA LYS A 163 -1.09 8.91 -9.70
C LYS A 163 -0.38 7.84 -10.54
N PRO A 164 -0.86 6.58 -10.52
CA PRO A 164 -0.38 5.56 -11.43
C PRO A 164 -0.57 5.97 -12.89
N CYS A 165 0.45 5.74 -13.71
CA CYS A 165 0.40 5.91 -15.16
C CYS A 165 1.08 4.76 -15.89
N LEU A 166 1.14 4.86 -17.23
CA LEU A 166 1.64 3.82 -18.13
C LEU A 166 2.77 4.36 -19.03
N GLU A 167 3.85 4.88 -18.43
CA GLU A 167 5.00 5.51 -19.11
C GLU A 167 6.25 4.62 -19.05
N ASN A 168 6.06 3.31 -19.30
CA ASN A 168 7.09 2.25 -19.27
C ASN A 168 7.97 2.13 -18.00
N GLY A 169 7.59 2.76 -16.88
CA GLY A 169 8.37 2.74 -15.64
C GLY A 169 9.44 3.81 -15.55
N HIS A 170 9.46 4.79 -16.46
CA HIS A 170 10.43 5.89 -16.45
C HIS A 170 10.39 6.68 -15.14
N ARG A 171 9.26 6.66 -14.44
CA ARG A 171 9.06 7.31 -13.15
C ARG A 171 8.71 6.32 -12.05
N ALA A 172 9.31 5.12 -12.13
CA ALA A 172 9.21 4.10 -11.10
C ALA A 172 9.35 4.68 -9.69
N HIS A 173 8.38 4.37 -8.85
CA HIS A 173 8.20 4.92 -7.53
C HIS A 173 7.65 3.86 -6.58
N TRP A 174 7.93 3.99 -5.28
CA TRP A 174 7.41 3.09 -4.26
C TRP A 174 6.27 3.75 -3.49
N ALA A 175 5.25 2.96 -3.21
CA ALA A 175 4.15 3.32 -2.33
C ALA A 175 3.89 2.21 -1.30
N LEU A 176 3.24 2.59 -0.20
CA LEU A 176 2.74 1.72 0.84
C LEU A 176 1.22 1.66 0.74
N LEU A 177 0.67 0.44 0.69
CA LEU A 177 -0.75 0.19 0.88
C LEU A 177 -1.04 0.16 2.38
N THR A 178 -1.80 1.15 2.86
CA THR A 178 -2.17 1.31 4.27
C THR A 178 -3.56 0.78 4.58
N GLY A 179 -4.32 0.43 3.54
CA GLY A 179 -5.69 -0.03 3.67
C GLY A 179 -6.30 -0.48 2.35
N VAL A 180 -7.54 -0.94 2.42
CA VAL A 180 -8.36 -1.40 1.30
C VAL A 180 -9.81 -0.97 1.52
N LEU A 181 -10.44 -0.52 0.45
CA LEU A 181 -11.88 -0.42 0.30
C LEU A 181 -12.29 -1.47 -0.72
N CYS A 182 -13.17 -2.40 -0.34
CA CYS A 182 -13.64 -3.43 -1.27
C CYS A 182 -15.14 -3.69 -1.14
N GLU A 183 -15.78 -3.90 -2.28
CA GLU A 183 -17.16 -4.36 -2.37
C GLU A 183 -17.19 -5.88 -2.22
N LEU A 184 -18.05 -6.36 -1.32
CA LEU A 184 -18.23 -7.77 -1.01
C LEU A 184 -19.66 -8.17 -1.37
N CYS A 185 -19.78 -9.15 -2.27
CA CYS A 185 -21.06 -9.71 -2.70
C CYS A 185 -21.26 -11.09 -2.04
N ASP A 186 -21.28 -11.12 -0.71
CA ASP A 186 -21.39 -12.39 0.03
C ASP A 186 -22.17 -12.25 1.35
N ASN A 187 -23.05 -13.23 1.59
CA ASN A 187 -23.80 -13.40 2.83
C ASN A 187 -23.02 -14.20 3.90
N SER A 188 -21.84 -14.74 3.56
CA SER A 188 -20.99 -15.51 4.48
C SER A 188 -20.29 -14.65 5.53
N ILE A 189 -20.28 -13.33 5.35
CA ILE A 189 -19.67 -12.39 6.28
C ILE A 189 -20.68 -12.00 7.35
N ASP A 190 -20.30 -12.19 8.61
CA ASP A 190 -21.04 -11.63 9.74
C ASP A 190 -20.71 -10.13 9.87
N TRP A 191 -21.57 -9.31 9.28
CA TRP A 191 -21.42 -7.86 9.25
C TRP A 191 -21.59 -7.19 10.62
N THR A 192 -22.11 -7.91 11.62
CA THR A 192 -22.23 -7.39 13.00
C THR A 192 -20.87 -7.22 13.68
N LEU A 193 -19.82 -7.82 13.13
CA LEU A 193 -18.44 -7.70 13.59
C LEU A 193 -17.79 -6.35 13.26
N PHE A 194 -18.42 -5.55 12.39
CA PHE A 194 -17.85 -4.29 11.90
C PHE A 194 -18.70 -3.09 12.30
N GLU A 195 -18.04 -1.94 12.41
CA GLU A 195 -18.74 -0.69 12.65
C GLU A 195 -19.36 -0.19 11.35
N GLN A 196 -20.69 -0.06 11.33
CA GLN A 196 -21.40 0.54 10.21
C GLN A 196 -21.18 2.06 10.18
N ASP A 197 -20.92 2.60 9.01
CA ASP A 197 -20.78 4.04 8.82
C ASP A 197 -22.13 4.76 8.97
N VAL A 198 -22.12 5.91 9.64
CA VAL A 198 -23.33 6.67 9.96
C VAL A 198 -23.96 7.37 8.76
N ASP A 199 -23.15 7.76 7.77
CA ASP A 199 -23.62 8.50 6.59
C ASP A 199 -23.87 7.56 5.41
N VAL A 200 -23.18 6.40 5.35
CA VAL A 200 -23.31 5.41 4.27
C VAL A 200 -23.63 4.03 4.85
N PRO A 201 -24.92 3.64 4.91
CA PRO A 201 -25.36 2.38 5.53
C PRO A 201 -24.76 1.11 4.92
N MET A 202 -24.29 1.16 3.67
CA MET A 202 -23.64 0.02 3.02
C MET A 202 -22.14 -0.08 3.31
N LEU A 203 -21.54 0.89 4.02
CA LEU A 203 -20.11 0.91 4.36
C LEU A 203 -19.88 0.42 5.79
N PHE A 204 -18.96 -0.52 5.93
CA PHE A 204 -18.55 -1.13 7.18
C PHE A 204 -17.05 -0.97 7.38
N CYS A 205 -16.65 -0.48 8.54
CA CYS A 205 -15.27 -0.22 8.91
C CYS A 205 -14.73 -1.32 9.81
N VAL A 206 -13.59 -1.89 9.42
CA VAL A 206 -12.84 -2.84 10.24
C VAL A 206 -11.92 -2.06 11.17
N SER A 207 -11.94 -2.42 12.47
CA SER A 207 -10.99 -1.84 13.42
C SER A 207 -9.55 -2.12 12.98
N PRO A 208 -8.67 -1.10 12.92
CA PRO A 208 -7.25 -1.24 12.60
C PRO A 208 -6.50 -2.30 13.43
N LEU A 209 -7.01 -2.57 14.64
CA LEU A 209 -6.44 -3.48 15.64
C LEU A 209 -6.91 -4.93 15.45
N GLN A 210 -8.01 -5.12 14.73
CA GLN A 210 -8.56 -6.44 14.48
C GLN A 210 -7.93 -7.02 13.21
N SER A 211 -7.42 -8.25 13.30
CA SER A 211 -7.15 -9.02 12.10
C SER A 211 -8.45 -9.65 11.61
N PHE A 212 -8.73 -9.51 10.33
CA PHE A 212 -9.86 -10.18 9.69
C PHE A 212 -9.35 -11.17 8.64
N VAL A 213 -9.90 -12.37 8.66
CA VAL A 213 -9.62 -13.40 7.65
C VAL A 213 -10.77 -13.35 6.66
N LEU A 214 -10.50 -12.87 5.45
CA LEU A 214 -11.48 -12.86 4.37
C LEU A 214 -11.82 -14.31 4.00
N PRO A 215 -13.11 -14.73 4.02
CA PRO A 215 -13.49 -16.09 3.67
C PRO A 215 -13.00 -16.45 2.25
N PRO A 216 -12.46 -17.67 2.02
CA PRO A 216 -11.88 -18.04 0.71
C PRO A 216 -12.86 -17.97 -0.46
N ASN A 217 -14.15 -18.18 -0.20
CA ASN A 217 -15.24 -18.12 -1.17
C ASN A 217 -15.84 -16.71 -1.35
N CYS A 218 -15.36 -15.73 -0.59
CA CYS A 218 -15.84 -14.36 -0.68
C CYS A 218 -15.46 -13.74 -2.03
N LYS A 219 -16.47 -13.28 -2.77
CA LYS A 219 -16.28 -12.61 -4.05
C LYS A 219 -16.03 -11.12 -3.82
N LEU A 220 -14.85 -10.68 -4.25
CA LEU A 220 -14.50 -9.26 -4.35
C LEU A 220 -15.08 -8.68 -5.64
N GLY A 221 -15.90 -7.65 -5.51
CA GLY A 221 -16.37 -6.82 -6.62
C GLY A 221 -15.33 -5.75 -6.96
N HIS A 222 -15.64 -4.50 -6.70
CA HIS A 222 -14.68 -3.40 -6.85
C HIS A 222 -13.65 -3.38 -5.71
N VAL A 223 -12.37 -3.20 -6.03
CA VAL A 223 -11.28 -3.11 -5.05
C VAL A 223 -10.46 -1.83 -5.26
N TYR A 224 -10.22 -1.15 -4.15
CA TYR A 224 -9.42 0.07 -4.06
C TYR A 224 -8.45 -0.04 -2.90
N PHE A 225 -7.26 0.55 -3.04
CA PHE A 225 -6.28 0.62 -1.97
C PHE A 225 -6.13 2.04 -1.45
N CYS A 226 -6.01 2.16 -0.12
CA CYS A 226 -5.52 3.37 0.51
C CYS A 226 -3.99 3.38 0.41
N VAL A 227 -3.42 4.44 -0.16
CA VAL A 227 -2.01 4.48 -0.56
C VAL A 227 -1.31 5.70 0.02
N LYS A 228 -0.12 5.48 0.59
CA LYS A 228 0.84 6.52 0.96
C LYS A 228 2.12 6.40 0.13
N HIS A 229 2.74 7.53 -0.17
CA HIS A 229 4.03 7.57 -0.86
C HIS A 229 4.86 8.77 -0.41
N GLY A 230 6.18 8.73 -0.63
CA GLY A 230 7.13 9.68 -0.06
C GLY A 230 7.08 11.12 -0.61
N LYS A 231 6.17 11.46 -1.53
CA LYS A 231 6.10 12.78 -2.18
C LYS A 231 4.93 13.65 -1.72
N SER A 232 4.00 13.09 -0.94
CA SER A 232 2.79 13.78 -0.50
C SER A 232 2.50 13.47 0.97
N LYS A 233 1.78 14.39 1.63
CA LYS A 233 1.23 14.14 2.97
C LYS A 233 -0.13 13.45 2.95
N HIS A 234 -0.78 13.43 1.80
CA HIS A 234 -2.13 12.90 1.63
C HIS A 234 -2.10 11.39 1.38
N THR A 235 -3.06 10.69 1.99
CA THR A 235 -3.40 9.33 1.60
C THR A 235 -4.37 9.41 0.43
N VAL A 236 -4.12 8.64 -0.61
CA VAL A 236 -4.97 8.60 -1.81
C VAL A 236 -5.61 7.23 -1.93
N VAL A 237 -6.80 7.17 -2.54
CA VAL A 237 -7.51 5.92 -2.79
C VAL A 237 -7.45 5.60 -4.30
N TRP A 238 -6.76 4.54 -4.68
CA TRP A 238 -6.58 4.13 -6.08
C TRP A 238 -7.25 2.80 -6.37
N THR A 239 -7.77 2.63 -7.59
CA THR A 239 -8.32 1.34 -8.03
C THR A 239 -7.21 0.28 -8.09
N LEU A 240 -7.55 -0.97 -7.78
CA LEU A 240 -6.69 -2.13 -8.04
C LEU A 240 -6.17 -2.11 -9.47
N GLU A 241 -7.05 -1.88 -10.45
CA GLU A 241 -6.72 -1.98 -11.88
C GLU A 241 -5.67 -0.95 -12.32
N SER A 242 -5.79 0.30 -11.85
CA SER A 242 -4.81 1.35 -12.18
C SER A 242 -3.43 1.03 -11.61
N LEU A 243 -3.39 0.55 -10.37
CA LEU A 243 -2.15 0.20 -9.69
C LEU A 243 -1.51 -1.07 -10.29
N LYS A 244 -2.33 -2.08 -10.58
CA LYS A 244 -1.92 -3.33 -11.25
C LYS A 244 -1.29 -3.04 -12.61
N SER A 245 -1.99 -2.28 -13.44
CA SER A 245 -1.50 -1.91 -14.78
C SER A 245 -0.19 -1.11 -14.70
N SER A 246 -0.11 -0.15 -13.79
CA SER A 246 1.10 0.65 -13.59
C SER A 246 2.30 -0.16 -13.07
N ASN A 247 2.06 -1.09 -12.14
CA ASN A 247 3.08 -2.03 -11.65
C ASN A 247 3.55 -3.02 -12.75
N ALA A 248 2.65 -3.49 -13.60
CA ALA A 248 2.98 -4.33 -14.75
C ALA A 248 3.75 -3.56 -15.83
N ASN A 249 3.57 -2.24 -15.89
CA ASN A 249 4.24 -1.35 -16.84
C ASN A 249 5.66 -0.92 -16.41
N LEU A 250 6.22 -1.44 -15.32
CA LEU A 250 7.60 -1.15 -14.91
C LEU A 250 8.63 -1.90 -15.76
N LEU A 251 8.79 -1.49 -17.02
CA LEU A 251 9.53 -2.24 -18.03
C LEU A 251 10.98 -1.83 -18.14
N GLU A 252 11.27 -0.53 -18.13
CA GLU A 252 12.61 -0.01 -18.36
C GLU A 252 12.98 1.18 -17.49
N LEU A 253 14.28 1.35 -17.25
CA LEU A 253 14.80 2.55 -16.62
C LEU A 253 14.69 3.71 -17.60
N ASP A 254 14.24 4.88 -17.09
CA ASP A 254 14.23 6.13 -17.85
C ASP A 254 15.54 6.31 -18.66
N PRO A 255 15.45 6.62 -19.97
CA PRO A 255 16.62 6.74 -20.82
C PRO A 255 17.67 7.73 -20.31
N LYS A 256 17.26 8.83 -19.65
CA LYS A 256 18.20 9.81 -19.11
C LYS A 256 18.93 9.26 -17.89
N ARG A 257 18.23 8.55 -16.99
CA ARG A 257 18.86 7.85 -15.86
C ARG A 257 19.79 6.73 -16.32
N ARG A 258 19.42 6.00 -17.38
CA ARG A 258 20.26 4.97 -17.99
C ARG A 258 21.55 5.56 -18.57
N LEU A 259 21.45 6.67 -19.30
CA LEU A 259 22.62 7.39 -19.84
C LEU A 259 23.53 7.96 -18.74
N ALA A 260 22.96 8.42 -17.62
CA ALA A 260 23.73 8.92 -16.49
C ALA A 260 24.55 7.83 -15.77
N GLY A 261 24.15 6.55 -15.88
CA GLY A 261 24.91 5.40 -15.37
C GLY A 261 25.11 5.37 -13.85
N ASN A 262 24.36 6.17 -13.09
CA ASN A 262 24.54 6.33 -11.65
C ASN A 262 23.55 5.50 -10.80
N CYS A 263 22.60 4.82 -11.44
CA CYS A 263 21.58 4.02 -10.77
C CYS A 263 22.00 2.56 -10.66
N ILE A 264 21.75 1.94 -9.51
CA ILE A 264 21.89 0.49 -9.35
C ILE A 264 20.61 -0.20 -9.82
N VAL A 265 20.70 -0.95 -10.92
CA VAL A 265 19.58 -1.73 -11.49
C VAL A 265 20.00 -3.20 -11.58
N PRO A 266 19.08 -4.16 -11.38
CA PRO A 266 19.37 -5.57 -11.65
C PRO A 266 19.93 -5.79 -13.06
N ARG A 267 20.72 -6.85 -13.22
CA ARG A 267 21.40 -7.19 -14.49
C ARG A 267 20.46 -7.25 -15.69
N ASP A 268 19.26 -7.80 -15.47
CA ASP A 268 18.22 -7.97 -16.49
C ASP A 268 17.23 -6.80 -16.53
N GLY A 269 17.60 -5.67 -15.92
CA GLY A 269 16.88 -4.41 -16.00
C GLY A 269 15.76 -4.23 -14.96
N LEU A 270 15.03 -3.13 -15.13
CA LEU A 270 13.96 -2.70 -14.23
C LEU A 270 12.83 -3.74 -14.17
N ARG A 271 12.50 -4.35 -15.32
CA ARG A 271 11.45 -5.36 -15.43
C ARG A 271 11.66 -6.50 -14.44
N VAL A 272 12.84 -7.12 -14.41
CA VAL A 272 13.12 -8.21 -13.47
C VAL A 272 13.16 -7.71 -12.02
N GLY A 273 13.53 -6.45 -11.81
CA GLY A 273 13.60 -5.85 -10.48
C GLY A 273 12.24 -5.58 -9.84
N LEU A 274 11.28 -5.02 -10.58
CA LEU A 274 10.05 -4.43 -10.03
C LEU A 274 8.74 -4.86 -10.70
N CYS A 275 8.76 -5.22 -11.98
CA CYS A 275 7.53 -5.47 -12.75
C CYS A 275 6.72 -6.61 -12.12
N GLN A 276 5.43 -6.36 -11.90
CA GLN A 276 4.50 -7.32 -11.30
C GLN A 276 4.90 -7.77 -9.89
N LYS A 277 5.79 -7.06 -9.20
CA LYS A 277 6.25 -7.44 -7.85
C LYS A 277 5.66 -6.51 -6.80
N ILE A 278 5.39 -7.07 -5.63
CA ILE A 278 5.15 -6.35 -4.38
C ILE A 278 6.08 -6.89 -3.30
N VAL A 279 6.31 -6.11 -2.24
CA VAL A 279 6.98 -6.59 -1.02
C VAL A 279 5.94 -6.65 0.09
N LEU A 280 5.71 -7.83 0.63
CA LEU A 280 4.97 -8.01 1.88
C LEU A 280 5.92 -7.90 3.06
N MET A 281 5.52 -7.15 4.06
CA MET A 281 6.27 -6.97 5.30
C MET A 281 5.38 -7.28 6.50
N SER A 282 5.93 -8.03 7.46
CA SER A 282 5.22 -8.50 8.66
C SER A 282 6.15 -8.49 9.87
N GLY A 283 5.57 -8.45 11.07
CA GLY A 283 6.33 -8.60 12.31
C GLY A 283 7.03 -9.97 12.37
N LYS A 284 8.14 -10.07 13.10
CA LYS A 284 8.71 -11.38 13.43
C LYS A 284 7.73 -12.12 14.34
N SER A 285 7.44 -13.38 13.97
CA SER A 285 6.74 -14.35 14.81
C SER A 285 7.55 -14.69 16.05
#